data_AF-T0DSF9-F1
#
_entry.id   AF-T0DSF9-F1
#
_cell.length_a   1.000
_cell.length_b   1.000
_cell.length_c   1.000
_cell.angle_alpha   90.00
_cell.angle_beta   90.00
_cell.angle_gamma   90.00
#
_symmetry.space_group_name_H-M   'P 1'
#
loop_
_entity.id
_entity.type
_entity.pdbx_description
1 polymer ?
#
loop_
_entity_poly.entity_id
_entity_poly.type
_entity_poly.pdbx_seq_one_letter_code
_entity_poly.pdbx_strand_id
1 'polypeptide(L)'
;MHFKKALLIFLISTAAIALPQTVEFVFLSAAPKQTFLEEILYKNISRKIAQNDDHCVEMGDGCFDPQTGYMVGKSGKDYVDQEYGTPDKEVAVENTIDSDMIRCTGAYFDIFCGKAKKVEKKKAPKYEIWIDTSASLRNSDWSKSGDTCYRRSFVSRLTYGCPVRIKAFDSFIREIKNDLYLCQTKGGNNTQKIIRWVKNSDAKHLFVLTDIDEAKGELMDFLSNIGATIHGVGSKGFYPEDLLKLADTLKASCQK
;
A
#
# COMPACT_ATOMS: atom_id res chain seq x y z
N MET A 1 13.95 62.86 -21.35
CA MET A 1 12.57 62.39 -21.55
C MET A 1 12.57 61.00 -22.19
N HIS A 2 13.25 60.03 -21.59
CA HIS A 2 13.31 58.63 -22.02
C HIS A 2 13.61 57.83 -20.75
N PHE A 3 12.92 56.71 -20.51
CA PHE A 3 13.11 55.67 -19.46
C PHE A 3 11.86 55.22 -18.70
N LYS A 4 10.65 55.76 -18.97
CA LYS A 4 9.44 55.34 -18.23
C LYS A 4 8.48 54.38 -18.96
N LYS A 5 8.80 53.88 -20.15
CA LYS A 5 7.87 53.04 -20.95
C LYS A 5 8.33 51.60 -21.23
N ALA A 6 9.47 51.15 -20.71
CA ALA A 6 10.02 49.83 -21.03
C ALA A 6 9.88 48.77 -19.92
N LEU A 7 9.13 49.04 -18.83
CA LEU A 7 9.05 48.15 -17.65
C LEU A 7 7.67 47.49 -17.48
N LEU A 8 6.88 47.34 -18.55
CA LEU A 8 5.52 46.80 -18.46
C LEU A 8 5.22 45.68 -19.48
N ILE A 9 6.25 44.89 -19.84
CA ILE A 9 6.09 43.75 -20.78
C ILE A 9 6.55 42.41 -20.15
N PHE A 10 7.14 42.39 -18.96
CA PHE A 10 7.71 41.17 -18.36
C PHE A 10 6.94 40.66 -17.12
N LEU A 11 5.61 40.76 -17.13
CA LEU A 11 4.73 40.21 -16.09
C LEU A 11 3.67 39.26 -16.64
N ILE A 12 3.90 38.68 -17.82
CA ILE A 12 3.24 37.43 -18.20
C ILE A 12 4.11 36.30 -17.65
N SER A 13 4.18 36.24 -16.32
CA SER A 13 4.67 35.08 -15.61
C SER A 13 3.78 33.91 -16.01
N THR A 14 4.37 33.01 -16.78
CA THR A 14 3.88 31.68 -17.08
C THR A 14 3.23 31.06 -15.85
N ALA A 15 1.90 31.07 -15.79
CA ALA A 15 1.18 30.04 -15.08
C ALA A 15 1.40 28.75 -15.87
N ALA A 16 2.60 28.20 -15.76
CA ALA A 16 2.85 26.83 -16.14
C ALA A 16 1.96 26.00 -15.22
N ILE A 17 0.78 25.63 -15.72
CA ILE A 17 -0.04 24.60 -15.11
C ILE A 17 0.89 23.40 -15.10
N ALA A 18 1.41 23.06 -13.92
CA ALA A 18 2.33 21.95 -13.71
C ALA A 18 1.52 20.66 -13.85
N LEU A 19 1.19 20.33 -15.10
CA LEU A 19 0.67 19.03 -15.47
C LEU A 19 1.83 18.04 -15.44
N PRO A 20 1.59 16.79 -15.01
CA PRO A 20 2.58 15.74 -15.11
C PRO A 20 3.02 15.58 -16.57
N GLN A 21 4.30 15.25 -16.78
CA GLN A 21 4.83 15.04 -18.14
C GLN A 21 4.17 13.83 -18.81
N THR A 22 3.82 12.83 -18.01
CA THR A 22 3.04 11.67 -18.45
C THR A 22 2.05 11.28 -17.37
N VAL A 23 0.83 10.98 -17.81
CA VAL A 23 -0.27 10.51 -16.95
C VAL A 23 -0.75 9.17 -17.50
N GLU A 24 -0.77 8.16 -16.64
CA GLU A 24 -1.28 6.83 -16.93
C GLU A 24 -2.41 6.51 -15.95
N PHE A 25 -3.60 6.21 -16.48
CA PHE A 25 -4.77 5.84 -15.71
C PHE A 25 -5.13 4.38 -15.98
N VAL A 26 -5.27 3.61 -14.93
CA VAL A 26 -5.66 2.20 -14.97
C VAL A 26 -6.99 2.03 -14.27
N PHE A 27 -7.97 1.59 -15.04
CA PHE A 27 -9.31 1.28 -14.58
C PHE A 27 -9.44 -0.23 -14.36
N LEU A 28 -9.53 -0.66 -13.11
CA LEU A 28 -9.61 -2.06 -12.72
C LEU A 28 -11.05 -2.56 -12.87
N SER A 29 -11.22 -3.57 -13.71
CA SER A 29 -12.48 -4.28 -13.89
C SER A 29 -12.56 -5.49 -12.97
N ALA A 30 -13.76 -5.80 -12.48
CA ALA A 30 -13.98 -7.06 -11.80
C ALA A 30 -13.70 -8.22 -12.76
N ALA A 31 -12.97 -9.24 -12.28
CA ALA A 31 -12.76 -10.46 -13.06
C ALA A 31 -14.13 -11.00 -13.51
N PRO A 32 -14.24 -11.52 -14.74
CA PRO A 32 -15.48 -12.14 -15.19
C PRO A 32 -15.80 -13.24 -14.19
N LYS A 33 -16.98 -13.14 -13.54
CA LYS A 33 -17.44 -14.15 -12.59
C LYS A 33 -17.49 -15.47 -13.34
N GLN A 34 -16.50 -16.32 -13.12
CA GLN A 34 -16.61 -17.72 -13.52
C GLN A 34 -17.87 -18.24 -12.85
N THR A 35 -18.73 -18.85 -13.66
CA THR A 35 -20.08 -19.24 -13.29
C THR A 35 -20.09 -20.04 -11.99
N PHE A 36 -21.14 -19.85 -11.19
CA PHE A 36 -21.47 -20.49 -9.91
C PHE A 36 -21.09 -21.99 -9.76
N LEU A 37 -20.95 -22.71 -10.87
CA LEU A 37 -20.52 -24.10 -10.93
C LEU A 37 -19.06 -24.35 -10.50
N GLU A 38 -18.12 -23.42 -10.69
CA GLU A 38 -16.74 -23.60 -10.21
C GLU A 38 -16.60 -23.37 -8.70
N GLU A 39 -17.49 -22.57 -8.11
CA GLU A 39 -17.53 -22.32 -6.66
C GLU A 39 -17.95 -23.58 -5.88
N ILE A 40 -18.79 -24.44 -6.48
CA ILE A 40 -19.20 -25.74 -5.91
C ILE A 40 -18.04 -26.75 -5.92
N LEU A 41 -17.17 -26.71 -6.95
CA LEU A 41 -16.01 -27.59 -7.05
C LEU A 41 -14.93 -27.29 -6.00
N TYR A 42 -14.74 -26.00 -5.65
CA TYR A 42 -13.76 -25.59 -4.63
C TYR A 42 -14.29 -25.61 -3.19
N LYS A 43 -15.61 -25.62 -2.99
CA LYS A 43 -16.21 -25.67 -1.63
C LYS A 43 -16.05 -27.04 -0.93
N ASN A 44 -15.68 -28.07 -1.69
CA ASN A 44 -15.41 -29.42 -1.16
C ASN A 44 -13.94 -29.64 -0.73
N ILE A 45 -13.07 -28.63 -0.87
CA ILE A 45 -11.73 -28.70 -0.28
C ILE A 45 -11.85 -28.31 1.19
N SER A 46 -12.13 -29.33 1.99
CA SER A 46 -12.05 -29.41 3.45
C SER A 46 -11.31 -28.23 4.08
N ARG A 47 -12.07 -27.32 4.71
CA ARG A 47 -11.56 -26.63 5.90
C ARG A 47 -11.29 -27.72 6.92
N LYS A 48 -10.07 -28.24 6.97
CA LYS A 48 -9.52 -28.72 8.24
C LYS A 48 -9.40 -27.47 9.11
N ILE A 49 -10.50 -27.14 9.77
CA ILE A 49 -10.42 -26.43 11.05
C ILE A 49 -9.45 -27.30 11.84
N ALA A 50 -8.32 -26.72 12.26
CA ALA A 50 -7.48 -27.35 13.25
C ALA A 50 -8.38 -27.57 14.47
N GLN A 51 -8.95 -28.77 14.61
CA GLN A 51 -9.29 -29.33 15.90
C GLN A 51 -7.95 -29.48 16.59
N ASN A 52 -7.46 -28.38 17.18
CA ASN A 52 -6.59 -28.52 18.33
C ASN A 52 -7.45 -29.26 19.35
N ASP A 53 -6.93 -30.36 19.88
CA ASP A 53 -7.56 -31.11 20.96
C ASP A 53 -7.99 -30.12 22.05
N ASP A 54 -9.14 -30.40 22.71
CA ASP A 54 -9.75 -29.60 23.78
C ASP A 54 -8.68 -29.22 24.85
N HIS A 55 -7.98 -28.12 24.62
CA HIS A 55 -6.92 -27.61 25.46
C HIS A 55 -7.41 -26.31 26.07
N CYS A 56 -8.07 -26.46 27.21
CA CYS A 56 -8.55 -25.35 28.01
C CYS A 56 -7.69 -25.26 29.29
N VAL A 57 -7.58 -24.07 29.85
CA VAL A 57 -6.80 -23.78 31.06
C VAL A 57 -7.71 -23.83 32.28
N GLU A 58 -7.34 -24.56 33.32
CA GLU A 58 -8.17 -24.68 34.53
C GLU A 58 -8.33 -23.34 35.26
N MET A 59 -9.57 -23.00 35.60
CA MET A 59 -9.93 -21.81 36.38
C MET A 59 -11.11 -22.13 37.32
N GLY A 60 -10.81 -22.43 38.58
CA GLY A 60 -11.83 -22.76 39.59
C GLY A 60 -12.54 -24.08 39.28
N ASP A 61 -13.87 -24.08 39.26
CA ASP A 61 -14.69 -25.28 39.01
C ASP A 61 -14.89 -25.61 37.53
N GLY A 62 -14.04 -25.06 36.66
CA GLY A 62 -14.18 -25.15 35.21
C GLY A 62 -12.92 -24.77 34.47
N CYS A 63 -13.04 -24.63 33.16
CA CYS A 63 -11.93 -24.51 32.23
C CYS A 63 -12.17 -23.38 31.24
N PHE A 64 -11.16 -22.57 30.95
CA PHE A 64 -11.26 -21.45 30.01
C PHE A 64 -10.56 -21.77 28.69
N ASP A 65 -11.27 -21.65 27.58
CA ASP A 65 -10.74 -21.73 26.22
C ASP A 65 -10.96 -20.37 25.52
N PRO A 66 -9.93 -19.75 24.92
CA PRO A 66 -10.06 -18.46 24.23
C PRO A 66 -11.12 -18.42 23.11
N GLN A 67 -11.45 -19.56 22.51
CA GLN A 67 -12.43 -19.66 21.43
C GLN A 67 -13.83 -19.98 21.94
N THR A 68 -13.96 -20.83 22.95
CA THR A 68 -15.26 -21.34 23.43
C THR A 68 -15.72 -20.73 24.76
N GLY A 69 -14.86 -19.98 25.45
CA GLY A 69 -15.15 -19.31 26.72
C GLY A 69 -14.99 -20.23 27.93
N TYR A 70 -15.70 -19.90 29.02
CA TYR A 70 -15.62 -20.66 30.28
C TYR A 70 -16.57 -21.87 30.27
N MET A 71 -16.03 -23.06 30.49
CA MET A 71 -16.72 -24.35 30.52
C MET A 71 -16.72 -24.92 31.94
N VAL A 72 -17.90 -25.01 32.57
CA VAL A 72 -18.06 -25.53 33.93
C VAL A 72 -17.97 -27.06 33.94
N GLY A 73 -17.20 -27.64 34.87
CA GLY A 73 -17.15 -29.09 35.09
C GLY A 73 -16.23 -29.89 34.15
N LYS A 74 -15.39 -29.22 33.35
CA LYS A 74 -14.28 -29.86 32.61
C LYS A 74 -12.96 -29.53 33.29
N SER A 75 -12.11 -30.54 33.49
CA SER A 75 -10.72 -30.38 33.93
C SER A 75 -9.82 -30.16 32.71
N GLY A 76 -9.01 -29.11 32.75
CA GLY A 76 -8.02 -28.77 31.73
C GLY A 76 -6.78 -29.64 31.87
N LYS A 77 -5.92 -29.63 30.84
CA LYS A 77 -4.56 -30.16 30.97
C LYS A 77 -3.64 -28.96 31.09
N ASP A 78 -2.97 -28.86 32.23
CA ASP A 78 -1.95 -27.84 32.46
C ASP A 78 -0.85 -27.97 31.41
N TYR A 79 -0.29 -26.83 31.01
CA TYR A 79 0.71 -26.76 29.94
C TYR A 79 1.85 -27.75 30.20
N VAL A 80 2.28 -28.44 29.14
CA VAL A 80 3.57 -29.11 29.11
C VAL A 80 4.62 -28.08 29.50
N ASP A 81 5.39 -28.37 30.55
CA ASP A 81 6.56 -27.60 30.94
C ASP A 81 7.40 -27.33 29.69
N GLN A 82 7.37 -26.09 29.20
CA GLN A 82 8.36 -25.67 28.22
C GLN A 82 9.68 -25.61 28.97
N GLU A 83 10.55 -26.59 28.73
CA GLU A 83 11.95 -26.51 29.11
C GLU A 83 12.53 -25.22 28.51
N TYR A 84 12.58 -24.17 29.32
CA TYR A 84 13.39 -23.00 29.01
C TYR A 84 14.83 -23.47 29.01
N GLY A 85 15.38 -23.66 27.80
CA GLY A 85 16.79 -24.00 27.62
C GLY A 85 17.66 -23.08 28.46
N THR A 86 18.56 -23.67 29.24
CA THR A 86 19.55 -22.93 30.03
C THR A 86 20.34 -21.99 29.12
N PRO A 87 20.46 -20.68 29.45
CA PRO A 87 21.21 -19.76 28.62
C PRO A 87 22.68 -20.19 28.58
N ASP A 88 23.21 -20.35 27.37
CA ASP A 88 24.60 -20.69 27.13
C ASP A 88 25.48 -19.60 27.75
N LYS A 89 26.19 -19.96 28.82
CA LYS A 89 27.20 -19.09 29.43
C LYS A 89 28.46 -19.20 28.61
N GLU A 90 28.57 -18.35 27.58
CA GLU A 90 29.82 -17.77 27.05
C GLU A 90 29.55 -17.18 25.65
N VAL A 91 28.94 -16.00 25.61
CA VAL A 91 29.07 -15.13 24.43
C VAL A 91 30.08 -14.04 24.79
N ALA A 92 31.32 -14.24 24.37
CA ALA A 92 32.34 -13.21 24.45
C ALA A 92 31.92 -12.02 23.59
N VAL A 93 31.65 -10.89 24.22
CA VAL A 93 31.36 -9.63 23.53
C VAL A 93 32.71 -9.01 23.15
N GLU A 94 33.06 -9.09 21.87
CA GLU A 94 34.20 -8.39 21.28
C GLU A 94 33.96 -6.87 21.33
N ASN A 95 34.47 -6.23 22.39
CA ASN A 95 34.54 -4.77 22.49
C ASN A 95 35.82 -4.29 21.81
N THR A 96 35.78 -3.93 20.53
CA THR A 96 36.66 -2.89 19.96
C THR A 96 36.37 -2.65 18.49
N ILE A 97 35.55 -1.62 18.21
CA ILE A 97 35.75 -0.76 17.04
C ILE A 97 35.58 0.67 17.54
N ASP A 98 36.67 1.44 17.49
CA ASP A 98 36.78 2.86 17.85
C ASP A 98 35.54 3.65 17.48
N SER A 99 34.90 4.22 18.49
CA SER A 99 33.74 5.12 18.35
C SER A 99 34.17 6.55 18.62
N ASP A 100 34.19 7.38 17.57
CA ASP A 100 34.10 8.83 17.70
C ASP A 100 32.78 9.18 18.42
N MET A 101 32.83 9.31 19.74
CA MET A 101 31.68 9.59 20.59
C MET A 101 31.38 11.09 20.63
N ILE A 102 30.19 11.49 20.20
CA ILE A 102 29.65 12.82 20.50
C ILE A 102 29.08 12.80 21.92
N ARG A 103 29.44 13.78 22.76
CA ARG A 103 28.88 13.98 24.10
C ARG A 103 27.43 14.44 24.03
N CYS A 104 26.50 13.55 24.41
CA CYS A 104 25.10 13.90 24.60
C CYS A 104 24.87 14.39 26.04
N THR A 105 24.51 15.66 26.21
CA THR A 105 24.13 16.23 27.51
C THR A 105 22.62 16.15 27.69
N GLY A 106 22.14 15.35 28.65
CA GLY A 106 20.78 15.47 29.20
C GLY A 106 20.01 14.17 29.35
N ALA A 107 20.26 13.49 30.48
CA ALA A 107 19.41 12.57 31.25
C ALA A 107 18.19 11.86 30.60
N TYR A 108 18.23 10.52 30.72
CA TYR A 108 17.12 9.53 30.76
C TYR A 108 16.75 8.67 29.53
N PHE A 109 17.33 8.86 28.33
CA PHE A 109 17.06 7.96 27.18
C PHE A 109 18.30 7.61 26.33
N ASP A 110 19.38 7.16 26.98
CA ASP A 110 20.69 6.91 26.34
C ASP A 110 20.77 5.60 25.51
N ILE A 111 19.77 4.72 25.60
CA ILE A 111 19.73 3.44 24.86
C ILE A 111 19.42 3.66 23.35
N PHE A 112 18.85 4.82 23.00
CA PHE A 112 18.49 5.16 21.62
C PHE A 112 19.52 6.03 20.91
N CYS A 113 20.64 6.37 21.55
CA CYS A 113 21.72 7.11 20.90
C CYS A 113 22.61 6.19 20.02
N GLY A 114 21.96 5.26 19.31
CA GLY A 114 22.56 4.50 18.23
C GLY A 114 22.75 5.39 17.01
N LYS A 115 23.83 5.11 16.26
CA LYS A 115 24.22 5.76 15.00
C LYS A 115 22.99 6.20 14.21
N ALA A 116 22.78 7.51 14.07
CA ALA A 116 21.96 8.02 12.97
C ALA A 116 22.64 7.54 11.69
N LYS A 117 22.17 6.42 11.14
CA LYS A 117 22.59 5.98 9.80
C LYS A 117 22.47 7.21 8.92
N LYS A 118 23.55 7.57 8.20
CA LYS A 118 23.49 8.61 7.18
C LYS A 118 22.21 8.32 6.40
N VAL A 119 21.22 9.21 6.50
CA VAL A 119 20.01 9.09 5.72
C VAL A 119 20.50 9.33 4.30
N GLU A 120 20.86 8.24 3.61
CA GLU A 120 21.11 8.29 2.19
C GLU A 120 19.86 8.95 1.61
N LYS A 121 20.05 10.15 1.05
CA LYS A 121 18.96 10.87 0.40
C LYS A 121 18.44 9.92 -0.67
N LYS A 122 17.33 9.24 -0.39
CA LYS A 122 16.66 8.35 -1.35
C LYS A 122 16.55 9.15 -2.64
N LYS A 123 17.00 8.55 -3.75
CA LYS A 123 16.88 9.16 -5.08
C LYS A 123 15.47 9.71 -5.22
N ALA A 124 15.36 10.95 -5.70
CA ALA A 124 14.06 11.58 -5.89
C ALA A 124 13.17 10.63 -6.71
N PRO A 125 11.95 10.35 -6.24
CA PRO A 125 11.11 9.33 -6.84
C PRO A 125 10.77 9.73 -8.27
N LYS A 126 10.99 8.81 -9.21
CA LYS A 126 10.70 9.01 -10.62
C LYS A 126 9.21 8.87 -10.91
N TYR A 127 8.53 8.02 -10.16
CA TYR A 127 7.12 7.70 -10.30
C TYR A 127 6.33 8.10 -9.05
N GLU A 128 5.17 8.69 -9.29
CA GLU A 128 4.14 8.90 -8.29
C GLU A 128 2.94 8.02 -8.62
N ILE A 129 2.56 7.18 -7.67
CA ILE A 129 1.52 6.15 -7.82
C ILE A 129 0.38 6.51 -6.89
N TRP A 130 -0.79 6.73 -7.46
CA TRP A 130 -2.03 7.00 -6.74
C TRP A 130 -2.91 5.77 -6.79
N ILE A 131 -3.37 5.34 -5.63
CA ILE A 131 -4.17 4.13 -5.48
C ILE A 131 -5.48 4.52 -4.86
N ASP A 132 -6.55 4.23 -5.56
CA ASP A 132 -7.87 4.40 -5.03
C ASP A 132 -8.12 3.41 -3.86
N THR A 133 -8.68 3.97 -2.79
CA THR A 133 -9.08 3.26 -1.57
C THR A 133 -10.58 3.34 -1.32
N SER A 134 -11.35 3.76 -2.31
CA SER A 134 -12.81 3.79 -2.28
C SER A 134 -13.45 2.42 -2.02
N ALA A 135 -14.69 2.44 -1.54
CA ALA A 135 -15.49 1.25 -1.29
C ALA A 135 -15.79 0.42 -2.54
N SER A 136 -15.88 1.05 -3.72
CA SER A 136 -16.31 0.41 -4.97
C SER A 136 -15.26 -0.55 -5.54
N LEU A 137 -13.97 -0.31 -5.28
CA LEU A 137 -12.88 -1.23 -5.60
C LEU A 137 -12.96 -2.59 -4.91
N ARG A 138 -13.75 -2.73 -3.84
CA ARG A 138 -13.85 -3.99 -3.09
C ARG A 138 -14.29 -5.17 -3.97
N ASN A 139 -15.06 -4.91 -5.01
CA ASN A 139 -15.58 -5.97 -5.88
C ASN A 139 -14.57 -6.42 -6.95
N SER A 140 -13.59 -5.59 -7.30
CA SER A 140 -12.62 -5.86 -8.36
C SER A 140 -11.23 -6.21 -7.83
N ASP A 141 -10.87 -5.78 -6.62
CA ASP A 141 -9.51 -5.88 -6.06
C ASP A 141 -9.37 -6.92 -4.92
N TRP A 142 -10.42 -7.69 -4.63
CA TRP A 142 -10.40 -8.69 -3.55
C TRP A 142 -9.64 -9.96 -3.93
N SER A 143 -8.67 -10.38 -3.10
CA SER A 143 -8.02 -11.68 -3.26
C SER A 143 -8.74 -12.77 -2.48
N LYS A 144 -8.68 -14.01 -2.98
CA LYS A 144 -9.32 -15.18 -2.33
C LYS A 144 -8.77 -15.48 -0.93
N SER A 145 -7.60 -14.95 -0.55
CA SER A 145 -6.96 -15.24 0.74
C SER A 145 -7.43 -14.36 1.91
N GLY A 146 -8.39 -13.45 1.71
CA GLY A 146 -9.02 -12.65 2.77
C GLY A 146 -8.19 -11.48 3.32
N ASP A 147 -6.87 -11.64 3.46
CA ASP A 147 -5.98 -10.64 4.05
C ASP A 147 -5.14 -9.84 3.04
N THR A 148 -5.29 -10.14 1.74
CA THR A 148 -4.51 -9.49 0.68
C THR A 148 -5.42 -8.95 -0.41
N CYS A 149 -4.97 -7.88 -1.04
CA CYS A 149 -5.63 -7.26 -2.18
C CYS A 149 -4.60 -7.05 -3.29
N TYR A 150 -5.04 -6.96 -4.54
CA TYR A 150 -4.13 -6.90 -5.68
C TYR A 150 -3.35 -5.58 -5.72
N ARG A 151 -3.96 -4.46 -5.35
CA ARG A 151 -3.25 -3.17 -5.20
C ARG A 151 -2.12 -3.20 -4.17
N ARG A 152 -2.28 -3.94 -3.06
CA ARG A 152 -1.21 -4.13 -2.07
C ARG A 152 -0.08 -4.96 -2.67
N SER A 153 -0.43 -6.05 -3.34
CA SER A 153 0.55 -6.90 -4.03
C SER A 153 1.33 -6.11 -5.08
N PHE A 154 0.66 -5.27 -5.86
CA PHE A 154 1.26 -4.35 -6.84
C PHE A 154 2.29 -3.41 -6.18
N VAL A 155 1.89 -2.72 -5.10
CA VAL A 155 2.78 -1.79 -4.39
C VAL A 155 3.96 -2.49 -3.76
N SER A 156 3.74 -3.63 -3.12
CA SER A 156 4.82 -4.39 -2.48
C SER A 156 5.90 -4.75 -3.50
N ARG A 157 5.52 -5.24 -4.69
CA ARG A 157 6.45 -5.58 -5.78
C ARG A 157 7.27 -4.39 -6.27
N LEU A 158 6.68 -3.20 -6.34
CA LEU A 158 7.34 -1.98 -6.80
C LEU A 158 8.27 -1.37 -5.74
N THR A 159 7.87 -1.41 -4.48
CA THR A 159 8.59 -0.75 -3.38
C THR A 159 9.97 -1.37 -3.16
N TYR A 160 10.13 -2.67 -3.37
CA TYR A 160 11.43 -3.35 -3.25
C TYR A 160 12.39 -3.07 -4.43
N GLY A 161 11.89 -2.57 -5.57
CA GLY A 161 12.68 -2.44 -6.79
C GLY A 161 12.83 -1.04 -7.36
N CYS A 162 12.00 -0.07 -6.93
CA CYS A 162 11.96 1.27 -7.53
C CYS A 162 11.71 2.37 -6.48
N PRO A 163 12.41 3.52 -6.55
CA PRO A 163 12.08 4.69 -5.74
C PRO A 163 10.76 5.31 -6.23
N VAL A 164 9.66 4.92 -5.60
CA VAL A 164 8.31 5.41 -5.90
C VAL A 164 7.71 6.17 -4.72
N ARG A 165 6.88 7.18 -5.01
CA ARG A 165 5.99 7.82 -4.03
C ARG A 165 4.61 7.22 -4.19
N ILE A 166 4.09 6.64 -3.12
CA ILE A 166 2.76 6.02 -3.12
C ILE A 166 1.82 6.92 -2.34
N LYS A 167 0.70 7.28 -2.96
CA LYS A 167 -0.41 7.97 -2.31
C LYS A 167 -1.66 7.11 -2.44
N ALA A 168 -2.45 7.03 -1.37
CA ALA A 168 -3.84 6.59 -1.51
C ALA A 168 -4.75 7.78 -1.65
N PHE A 169 -5.86 7.58 -2.35
CA PHE A 169 -6.94 8.54 -2.37
C PHE A 169 -8.30 7.89 -2.14
N ASP A 170 -9.19 8.69 -1.56
CA ASP A 170 -10.61 8.44 -1.43
C ASP A 170 -11.33 9.80 -1.57
N SER A 171 -11.82 10.35 -0.45
CA SER A 171 -12.23 11.74 -0.30
C SER A 171 -11.07 12.75 -0.19
N PHE A 172 -9.88 12.29 0.19
CA PHE A 172 -8.63 13.07 0.25
C PHE A 172 -7.46 12.25 -0.31
N ILE A 173 -6.35 12.90 -0.64
CA ILE A 173 -5.11 12.21 -1.03
C ILE A 173 -4.12 12.20 0.13
N ARG A 174 -3.52 11.04 0.44
CA ARG A 174 -2.53 10.88 1.52
C ARG A 174 -1.35 10.06 1.05
N GLU A 175 -0.14 10.50 1.39
CA GLU A 175 1.08 9.70 1.17
C GLU A 175 1.13 8.53 2.15
N ILE A 176 1.43 7.35 1.62
CA ILE A 176 1.49 6.12 2.37
C ILE A 176 2.92 5.59 2.36
N LYS A 177 3.42 5.25 3.56
CA LYS A 177 4.71 4.59 3.74
C LYS A 177 4.60 3.07 3.90
N ASN A 178 3.40 2.57 4.21
CA ASN A 178 3.14 1.15 4.49
C ASN A 178 1.93 0.66 3.70
N ASP A 179 2.12 -0.41 2.92
CA ASP A 179 1.15 -1.00 2.02
C ASP A 179 -0.04 -1.70 2.72
N LEU A 180 0.05 -1.95 4.04
CA LEU A 180 -1.01 -2.57 4.84
C LEU A 180 -2.36 -1.84 4.75
N TYR A 181 -2.34 -0.52 4.63
CA TYR A 181 -3.57 0.30 4.61
C TYR A 181 -4.29 0.27 3.27
N LEU A 182 -3.63 -0.19 2.21
CA LEU A 182 -4.19 -0.12 0.86
C LEU A 182 -5.42 -1.00 0.72
N CYS A 183 -5.50 -2.14 1.41
CA CYS A 183 -6.65 -3.03 1.32
C CYS A 183 -7.89 -2.54 2.09
N GLN A 184 -7.75 -1.53 2.95
CA GLN A 184 -8.88 -0.97 3.68
C GLN A 184 -9.67 -0.05 2.76
N THR A 185 -10.84 -0.48 2.32
CA THR A 185 -11.71 0.36 1.49
C THR A 185 -12.58 1.28 2.35
N LYS A 186 -12.53 2.59 2.10
CA LYS A 186 -13.31 3.61 2.80
C LYS A 186 -13.70 4.74 1.85
N GLY A 187 -14.87 5.33 2.12
CA GLY A 187 -15.34 6.52 1.40
C GLY A 187 -15.69 6.26 -0.06
N GLY A 188 -15.96 7.36 -0.75
CA GLY A 188 -16.18 7.41 -2.19
C GLY A 188 -15.34 8.49 -2.82
N ASN A 189 -15.23 8.42 -4.15
CA ASN A 189 -14.46 9.37 -4.93
C ASN A 189 -15.32 10.50 -5.46
N ASN A 190 -14.66 11.60 -5.78
CA ASN A 190 -15.27 12.72 -6.47
C ASN A 190 -14.39 13.06 -7.68
N THR A 191 -14.94 12.87 -8.86
CA THR A 191 -14.26 13.08 -10.14
C THR A 191 -13.62 14.46 -10.26
N GLN A 192 -14.31 15.53 -9.85
CA GLN A 192 -13.77 16.90 -9.91
C GLN A 192 -12.57 17.09 -8.99
N LYS A 193 -12.56 16.41 -7.83
CA LYS A 193 -11.40 16.42 -6.93
C LYS A 193 -10.22 15.69 -7.57
N ILE A 194 -10.44 14.54 -8.19
CA ILE A 194 -9.39 13.78 -8.90
C ILE A 194 -8.77 14.65 -9.99
N ILE A 195 -9.60 15.26 -10.85
CA ILE A 195 -9.13 16.17 -11.91
C ILE A 195 -8.30 17.32 -11.32
N ARG A 196 -8.78 17.93 -10.23
CA ARG A 196 -8.05 19.01 -9.54
C ARG A 196 -6.71 18.53 -8.99
N TRP A 197 -6.65 17.34 -8.40
CA TRP A 197 -5.40 16.78 -7.90
C TRP A 197 -4.42 16.54 -9.04
N VAL A 198 -4.87 15.94 -10.16
CA VAL A 198 -4.01 15.69 -11.33
C VAL A 198 -3.45 17.00 -11.88
N LYS A 199 -4.27 18.06 -12.00
CA LYS A 199 -3.84 19.39 -12.45
C LYS A 199 -2.81 20.06 -11.54
N ASN A 200 -2.83 19.71 -10.25
CA ASN A 200 -1.94 20.28 -9.23
C ASN A 200 -0.76 19.36 -8.90
N SER A 201 -0.54 18.29 -9.67
CA SER A 201 0.49 17.30 -9.39
C SER A 201 1.80 17.64 -10.11
N ASP A 202 2.86 17.89 -9.33
CA ASP A 202 4.21 18.13 -9.85
C ASP A 202 4.97 16.84 -10.24
N ALA A 203 4.29 15.70 -10.29
CA ALA A 203 4.91 14.41 -10.60
C ALA A 203 5.38 14.36 -12.06
N LYS A 204 6.58 13.82 -12.32
CA LYS A 204 7.05 13.60 -13.71
C LYS A 204 6.24 12.51 -14.42
N HIS A 205 6.05 11.40 -13.72
CA HIS A 205 5.25 10.27 -14.16
C HIS A 205 4.19 9.98 -13.11
N LEU A 206 2.93 10.27 -13.45
CA LEU A 206 1.79 10.02 -12.58
C LEU A 206 1.07 8.76 -13.06
N PHE A 207 0.97 7.78 -12.17
CA PHE A 207 0.19 6.57 -12.38
C PHE A 207 -0.99 6.57 -11.42
N VAL A 208 -2.21 6.35 -11.91
CA VAL A 208 -3.43 6.33 -11.10
C VAL A 208 -4.16 5.01 -11.32
N LEU A 209 -4.43 4.29 -10.23
CA LEU A 209 -5.21 3.06 -10.20
C LEU A 209 -6.56 3.33 -9.54
N THR A 210 -7.64 3.04 -10.25
CA THR A 210 -9.03 3.20 -9.77
C THR A 210 -9.92 2.09 -10.34
N ASP A 211 -11.15 1.94 -9.86
CA ASP A 211 -12.12 1.03 -10.50
C ASP A 211 -12.65 1.57 -11.83
N ILE A 212 -13.24 0.68 -12.64
CA ILE A 212 -13.90 1.03 -13.90
C ILE A 212 -15.14 1.92 -13.74
N ASP A 213 -15.73 1.99 -12.55
CA ASP A 213 -16.93 2.79 -12.30
C ASP A 213 -16.64 4.29 -12.32
N GLU A 214 -15.40 4.69 -12.03
CA GLU A 214 -14.92 6.07 -12.18
C GLU A 214 -14.67 6.50 -13.63
N ALA A 215 -14.64 5.57 -14.59
CA ALA A 215 -14.38 5.84 -16.01
C ALA A 215 -15.59 6.47 -16.74
N LYS A 216 -16.06 7.63 -16.29
CA LYS A 216 -17.28 8.28 -16.79
C LYS A 216 -17.08 9.76 -17.15
N GLY A 217 -17.76 10.18 -18.22
CA GLY A 217 -18.01 11.58 -18.60
C GLY A 217 -16.80 12.51 -18.45
N GLU A 218 -16.90 13.41 -17.47
CA GLU A 218 -15.93 14.49 -17.22
C GLU A 218 -14.49 13.98 -17.02
N LEU A 219 -14.29 12.83 -16.37
CA LEU A 219 -12.94 12.28 -16.17
C LEU A 219 -12.33 11.84 -17.49
N MET A 220 -13.10 11.11 -18.30
CA MET A 220 -12.63 10.56 -19.57
C MET A 220 -12.33 11.67 -20.58
N ASP A 221 -13.18 12.69 -20.63
CA ASP A 221 -12.96 13.88 -21.46
C ASP A 221 -11.67 14.60 -21.03
N PHE A 222 -11.48 14.79 -19.72
CA PHE A 222 -10.27 15.40 -19.19
C PHE A 222 -9.01 14.57 -19.52
N LEU A 223 -9.02 13.26 -19.29
CA LEU A 223 -7.88 12.38 -19.56
C LEU A 223 -7.52 12.34 -21.05
N SER A 224 -8.52 12.34 -21.92
CA SER A 224 -8.32 12.39 -23.38
C SER A 224 -7.70 13.73 -23.80
N ASN A 225 -8.17 14.84 -23.22
CA ASN A 225 -7.66 16.19 -23.54
C ASN A 225 -6.19 16.38 -23.14
N ILE A 226 -5.73 15.74 -22.07
CA ILE A 226 -4.31 15.82 -21.64
C ILE A 226 -3.42 14.77 -22.32
N GLY A 227 -3.98 13.91 -23.18
CA GLY A 227 -3.23 12.83 -23.82
C GLY A 227 -2.76 11.74 -22.86
N ALA A 228 -3.53 11.46 -21.80
CA ALA A 228 -3.19 10.40 -20.84
C ALA A 228 -3.28 9.02 -21.49
N THR A 229 -2.43 8.09 -21.04
CA THR A 229 -2.54 6.67 -21.42
C THR A 229 -3.59 6.02 -20.54
N ILE A 230 -4.62 5.42 -21.15
CA ILE A 230 -5.77 4.83 -20.43
C ILE A 230 -5.78 3.32 -20.63
N HIS A 231 -5.88 2.57 -19.53
CA HIS A 231 -5.99 1.12 -19.53
C HIS A 231 -7.32 0.67 -18.91
N GLY A 232 -7.90 -0.41 -19.43
CA GLY A 232 -9.09 -1.06 -18.87
C GLY A 232 -10.44 -0.53 -19.34
N VAL A 233 -10.45 0.50 -20.18
CA VAL A 233 -11.65 1.03 -20.82
C VAL A 233 -11.75 0.52 -22.27
N GLY A 234 -12.94 0.13 -22.71
CA GLY A 234 -13.20 -0.34 -24.07
C GLY A 234 -13.34 -1.85 -24.19
N SER A 235 -12.83 -2.43 -25.29
CA SER A 235 -13.03 -3.86 -25.62
C SER A 235 -12.19 -4.82 -24.77
N LYS A 236 -11.12 -4.33 -24.14
CA LYS A 236 -10.26 -5.13 -23.26
C LYS A 236 -10.29 -4.56 -21.84
N GLY A 237 -11.00 -5.25 -20.96
CA GLY A 237 -10.96 -4.98 -19.52
C GLY A 237 -9.56 -5.21 -18.95
N PHE A 238 -9.22 -4.48 -17.89
CA PHE A 238 -7.96 -4.64 -17.19
C PHE A 238 -8.22 -5.34 -15.86
N TYR A 239 -7.65 -6.53 -15.71
CA TYR A 239 -7.94 -7.41 -14.58
C TYR A 239 -6.81 -7.40 -13.55
N PRO A 240 -7.07 -7.91 -12.33
CA PRO A 240 -6.06 -7.89 -11.28
C PRO A 240 -4.77 -8.65 -11.62
N GLU A 241 -4.83 -9.66 -12.49
CA GLU A 241 -3.66 -10.38 -12.99
C GLU A 241 -2.79 -9.50 -13.89
N ASP A 242 -3.41 -8.63 -14.69
CA ASP A 242 -2.70 -7.68 -15.56
C ASP A 242 -1.99 -6.61 -14.74
N LEU A 243 -2.55 -6.24 -13.58
CA LEU A 243 -1.91 -5.32 -12.63
C LEU A 243 -0.57 -5.86 -12.13
N LEU A 244 -0.48 -7.16 -11.85
CA LEU A 244 0.76 -7.79 -11.39
C LEU A 244 1.83 -7.83 -12.50
N LYS A 245 1.44 -8.11 -13.74
CA LYS A 245 2.35 -8.07 -14.90
C LYS A 245 2.87 -6.65 -15.16
N LEU A 246 2.00 -5.66 -14.97
CA LEU A 246 2.38 -4.26 -15.10
C LEU A 246 3.40 -3.87 -14.02
N ALA A 247 3.23 -4.33 -12.77
CA ALA A 247 4.21 -4.12 -11.71
C ALA A 247 5.61 -4.63 -12.11
N ASP A 248 5.66 -5.83 -12.68
CA ASP A 248 6.93 -6.46 -13.09
C ASP A 248 7.58 -5.68 -14.25
N THR A 249 6.76 -5.14 -15.17
CA THR A 249 7.22 -4.30 -16.30
C THR A 249 7.77 -2.95 -15.83
N LEU A 250 7.06 -2.29 -14.90
CA LEU A 250 7.50 -1.04 -14.28
C LEU A 250 8.75 -1.22 -13.44
N LYS A 251 8.88 -2.35 -12.73
CA LYS A 251 10.10 -2.69 -12.00
C LYS A 251 11.30 -2.83 -12.95
N ALA A 252 11.13 -3.47 -14.09
CA ALA A 252 12.17 -3.61 -15.10
C ALA A 252 12.58 -2.25 -15.72
N SER A 253 11.65 -1.31 -15.89
CA SER A 253 11.96 0.03 -16.40
C SER A 253 12.66 0.92 -15.38
N CYS A 254 12.46 0.67 -14.08
CA CYS A 254 13.17 1.39 -13.01
C CYS A 254 14.62 0.94 -12.79
N GLN A 255 14.99 -0.27 -13.22
CA GLN A 255 16.34 -0.82 -13.09
C GLN A 255 17.27 -0.44 -14.26
N LYS A 256 16.71 0.13 -15.33
CA LYS A 256 17.46 0.71 -16.46
C LYS A 256 17.75 2.19 -16.21
#